data_AF-A0AA86N3C3-F1
#
_entry.id   AF-A0AA86N3C3-F1
#
_cell.length_a   1.000
_cell.length_b   1.000
_cell.length_c   1.000
_cell.angle_alpha   90.00
_cell.angle_beta   90.00
_cell.angle_gamma   90.00
#
_symmetry.space_group_name_H-M   'P 1'
#
loop_
_entity.id
_entity.type
_entity.pdbx_description
1 polymer ?
#
loop_
_entity_poly.entity_id
_entity_poly.type
_entity_poly.pdbx_seq_one_letter_code
_entity_poly.pdbx_strand_id
1 'polypeptide(L)'
;MGRTKTTRYDVAEHLRTPEEMAAYLEACLEEADGDATLIAKALGDIARAQGMAQVARDAGLSRESLYKALSGDRSPGFDTILKVIGALGLKLHAQATSGRLRDSRARSRGRMTKRRAA
;
A
#
# COMPACT_ATOMS: atom_id res chain seq x y z
N MET A 1 -36.21 -8.72 24.99
CA MET A 1 -35.22 -8.31 23.96
C MET A 1 -34.43 -9.55 23.57
N GLY A 2 -34.45 -9.93 22.28
CA GLY A 2 -33.75 -11.14 21.80
C GLY A 2 -32.23 -10.92 21.82
N ARG A 3 -31.46 -11.97 22.13
CA ARG A 3 -29.99 -11.93 22.09
C ARG A 3 -29.50 -11.82 20.65
N THR A 4 -28.72 -10.79 20.35
CA THR A 4 -28.03 -10.60 19.07
C THR A 4 -26.95 -11.68 18.90
N LYS A 5 -26.98 -12.43 17.80
CA LYS A 5 -25.92 -13.38 17.45
C LYS A 5 -24.80 -12.63 16.73
N THR A 6 -23.57 -12.78 17.20
CA THR A 6 -22.37 -12.21 16.58
C THR A 6 -21.49 -13.32 16.02
N THR A 7 -20.70 -12.99 15.01
CA THR A 7 -19.66 -13.85 14.42
C THR A 7 -18.29 -13.19 14.58
N ARG A 8 -17.21 -13.97 14.42
CA ARG A 8 -15.85 -13.40 14.37
C ARG A 8 -15.70 -12.63 13.07
N TYR A 9 -15.13 -11.43 13.16
CA TYR A 9 -14.85 -10.60 12.00
C TYR A 9 -13.68 -11.16 11.19
N ASP A 10 -13.86 -11.34 9.88
CA ASP A 10 -12.78 -11.59 8.91
C ASP A 10 -12.87 -10.53 7.80
N VAL A 11 -11.81 -9.73 7.67
CA VAL A 11 -11.76 -8.64 6.68
C VAL A 11 -11.95 -9.16 5.26
N ALA A 12 -11.49 -10.37 4.94
CA ALA A 12 -11.61 -10.95 3.60
C ALA A 12 -13.08 -11.13 3.16
N GLU A 13 -14.02 -11.28 4.10
CA GLU A 13 -15.47 -11.38 3.79
C GLU A 13 -16.11 -10.04 3.40
N HIS A 14 -15.37 -8.93 3.60
CA HIS A 14 -15.81 -7.56 3.38
C HIS A 14 -15.07 -6.84 2.24
N LEU A 15 -14.07 -7.47 1.62
CA LEU A 15 -13.35 -6.94 0.46
C LEU A 15 -13.99 -7.43 -0.84
N ARG A 16 -15.16 -6.88 -1.20
CA ARG A 16 -16.01 -7.40 -2.28
C ARG A 16 -15.86 -6.65 -3.58
N THR A 17 -15.40 -5.41 -3.51
CA THR A 17 -15.23 -4.51 -4.65
C THR A 17 -13.77 -4.09 -4.83
N PRO A 18 -13.35 -3.74 -6.06
CA PRO A 18 -12.02 -3.18 -6.29
C PRO A 18 -11.75 -1.93 -5.45
N GLU A 19 -12.76 -1.08 -5.26
CA GLU A 19 -12.65 0.15 -4.48
C GLU A 19 -12.41 -0.13 -2.98
N GLU A 20 -13.10 -1.12 -2.40
CA GLU A 20 -12.86 -1.56 -1.02
C GLU A 20 -11.44 -2.11 -0.83
N MET A 21 -10.95 -2.90 -1.79
CA MET A 21 -9.59 -3.46 -1.76
C MET A 21 -8.53 -2.36 -1.84
N ALA A 22 -8.72 -1.38 -2.72
CA ALA A 22 -7.82 -0.24 -2.85
C ALA A 22 -7.82 0.62 -1.58
N ALA A 23 -9.00 0.95 -1.04
CA ALA A 23 -9.11 1.72 0.20
C ALA A 23 -8.48 0.99 1.39
N TYR A 24 -8.67 -0.33 1.48
CA TYR A 24 -8.06 -1.14 2.52
C TYR A 24 -6.52 -1.16 2.42
N LEU A 25 -5.98 -1.37 1.22
CA LEU A 25 -4.53 -1.34 1.01
C LEU A 25 -3.94 0.06 1.30
N GLU A 26 -4.61 1.13 0.89
CA GLU A 26 -4.19 2.50 1.18
C GLU A 26 -4.12 2.76 2.69
N ALA A 27 -5.16 2.39 3.43
CA ALA A 27 -5.17 2.52 4.89
C ALA A 27 -4.00 1.74 5.53
N CYS A 28 -3.73 0.52 5.07
CA CYS A 28 -2.58 -0.26 5.54
C CYS A 28 -1.23 0.38 5.16
N LEU A 29 -1.12 1.04 4.01
CA LEU A 29 0.10 1.76 3.61
C LEU A 29 0.33 2.99 4.49
N GLU A 30 -0.74 3.71 4.85
CA GLU A 30 -0.67 4.85 5.78
C GLU A 30 -0.25 4.41 7.20
N GLU A 31 -0.79 3.28 7.67
CA GLU A 31 -0.51 2.76 9.02
C GLU A 31 0.82 2.00 9.14
N ALA A 32 1.37 1.49 8.03
CA ALA A 32 2.54 0.60 8.07
C ALA A 32 3.78 1.23 8.72
N ASP A 33 3.98 2.55 8.62
CA ASP A 33 5.18 3.25 9.12
C ASP A 33 6.52 2.54 8.77
N GLY A 34 6.58 1.99 7.55
CA GLY A 34 7.74 1.23 7.05
C GLY A 34 7.71 -0.28 7.31
N ASP A 35 6.68 -0.82 7.95
CA ASP A 35 6.48 -2.25 8.15
C ASP A 35 5.90 -2.94 6.91
N ALA A 36 6.78 -3.55 6.12
CA ALA A 36 6.39 -4.33 4.95
C ALA A 36 5.57 -5.59 5.28
N THR A 37 5.60 -6.09 6.52
CA THR A 37 4.82 -7.27 6.92
C THR A 37 3.33 -6.96 7.03
N LEU A 38 2.97 -5.74 7.46
CA LEU A 38 1.59 -5.27 7.46
C LEU A 38 1.03 -5.19 6.03
N ILE A 39 1.81 -4.63 5.10
CA ILE A 39 1.45 -4.54 3.68
C ILE A 39 1.28 -5.94 3.09
N ALA A 40 2.20 -6.86 3.40
CA ALA A 40 2.12 -8.25 2.95
C ALA A 40 0.86 -8.94 3.46
N LYS A 41 0.51 -8.73 4.74
CA LYS A 41 -0.71 -9.27 5.34
C LYS A 41 -1.97 -8.70 4.66
N ALA A 42 -2.02 -7.40 4.41
CA ALA A 42 -3.15 -6.75 3.74
C ALA A 42 -3.36 -7.30 2.32
N LEU A 43 -2.28 -7.48 1.56
CA LEU A 43 -2.32 -8.13 0.25
C LEU A 43 -2.77 -9.60 0.35
N GLY A 44 -2.37 -10.30 1.41
CA GLY A 44 -2.85 -11.65 1.73
C GLY A 44 -4.36 -11.68 1.97
N ASP A 45 -4.88 -10.73 2.74
CA ASP A 45 -6.31 -10.59 3.03
C ASP A 45 -7.13 -10.33 1.74
N ILE A 46 -6.64 -9.44 0.87
CA ILE A 46 -7.25 -9.17 -0.45
C ILE A 46 -7.17 -10.40 -1.35
N ALA A 47 -6.02 -11.10 -1.38
CA ALA A 47 -5.84 -12.29 -2.19
C ALA A 47 -6.73 -13.46 -1.71
N ARG A 48 -7.02 -13.56 -0.41
CA ARG A 48 -8.02 -14.50 0.12
C ARG A 48 -9.42 -14.17 -0.39
N ALA A 49 -9.79 -12.89 -0.45
CA ALA A 49 -11.08 -12.44 -0.95
C ALA A 49 -11.29 -12.72 -2.45
N GLN A 50 -10.25 -12.54 -3.28
CA GLN A 50 -10.33 -12.83 -4.73
C GLN A 50 -10.09 -14.30 -5.09
N GLY A 51 -9.33 -15.03 -4.28
CA GLY A 51 -8.98 -16.43 -4.50
C GLY A 51 -7.50 -16.66 -4.78
N MET A 52 -6.79 -17.18 -3.78
CA MET A 52 -5.33 -17.40 -3.78
C MET A 52 -4.79 -18.15 -5.01
N ALA A 53 -5.54 -19.13 -5.52
CA ALA A 53 -5.10 -19.92 -6.66
C ALA A 53 -5.03 -19.11 -7.97
N GLN A 54 -5.95 -18.16 -8.17
CA GLN A 54 -5.95 -17.29 -9.34
C GLN A 54 -4.82 -16.27 -9.20
N VAL A 55 -4.73 -15.60 -8.05
CA VAL A 55 -3.68 -14.60 -7.76
C VAL A 55 -2.28 -15.17 -7.93
N ALA A 56 -2.02 -16.40 -7.46
CA ALA A 56 -0.72 -17.04 -7.64
C ALA A 56 -0.35 -17.20 -9.12
N ARG A 57 -1.31 -17.65 -9.95
CA ARG A 57 -1.10 -17.80 -11.40
C ARG A 57 -0.81 -16.46 -12.06
N ASP A 58 -1.61 -15.45 -11.78
CA ASP A 58 -1.51 -14.14 -12.43
C ASP A 58 -0.24 -13.39 -11.99
N ALA A 59 0.19 -13.58 -10.74
CA ALA A 59 1.45 -13.04 -10.23
C ALA A 59 2.69 -13.81 -10.73
N GLY A 60 2.51 -14.95 -11.41
CA GLY A 60 3.61 -15.82 -11.82
C GLY A 60 4.36 -16.46 -10.64
N LEU A 61 3.65 -16.73 -9.54
CA LEU A 61 4.20 -17.30 -8.30
C LEU A 61 3.66 -18.71 -8.07
N SER A 62 4.45 -19.55 -7.41
CA SER A 62 3.90 -20.78 -6.84
C SER A 62 2.92 -20.44 -5.71
N ARG A 63 1.92 -21.29 -5.47
CA ARG A 63 0.98 -21.10 -4.34
C ARG A 63 1.75 -21.02 -3.02
N GLU A 64 2.71 -21.91 -2.80
CA GLU A 64 3.53 -21.92 -1.59
C GLU A 64 4.30 -20.62 -1.41
N SER A 65 4.92 -20.11 -2.48
CA SER A 65 5.62 -18.83 -2.47
C SER A 65 4.68 -17.68 -2.14
N LEU A 66 3.47 -17.65 -2.73
CA LEU A 66 2.45 -16.64 -2.44
C LEU A 66 2.02 -16.70 -0.96
N TYR A 67 1.71 -17.88 -0.43
CA TYR A 67 1.34 -18.04 0.98
C TYR A 67 2.45 -17.56 1.92
N LYS A 68 3.71 -17.94 1.66
CA LYS A 68 4.85 -17.50 2.48
C LYS A 68 5.13 -16.00 2.36
N ALA A 69 4.90 -15.41 1.19
CA ALA A 69 5.15 -14.00 0.95
C ALA A 69 4.09 -13.11 1.61
N LEU A 70 2.84 -13.58 1.69
CA LEU A 70 1.69 -12.82 2.17
C LEU A 70 1.20 -13.24 3.57
N SER A 71 1.95 -14.09 4.28
CA SER A 71 1.56 -14.55 5.63
C SER A 71 1.70 -13.48 6.71
N GLY A 72 2.51 -12.44 6.47
CA GLY A 72 2.88 -11.44 7.47
C GLY A 72 4.00 -11.89 8.40
N ASP A 73 4.51 -13.12 8.28
CA ASP A 73 5.61 -13.61 9.14
C ASP A 73 6.98 -13.08 8.70
N ARG A 74 7.09 -12.65 7.44
CA ARG A 74 8.33 -12.16 6.83
C ARG A 74 8.04 -11.04 5.85
N SER A 75 9.02 -10.15 5.68
CA SER A 75 8.97 -9.13 4.64
C SER A 75 9.22 -9.78 3.27
N PRO A 76 8.28 -9.69 2.31
CA PRO A 76 8.50 -10.14 0.94
C PRO A 76 9.39 -9.15 0.18
N GLY A 77 10.03 -9.63 -0.88
CA GLY A 77 10.75 -8.75 -1.81
C GLY A 77 9.80 -7.73 -2.46
N PHE A 78 10.28 -6.52 -2.71
CA PHE A 78 9.45 -5.47 -3.32
C PHE A 78 8.96 -5.85 -4.73
N ASP A 79 9.76 -6.61 -5.49
CA ASP A 79 9.35 -7.17 -6.77
C ASP A 79 8.14 -8.11 -6.65
N THR A 80 8.08 -8.87 -5.56
CA THR A 80 6.98 -9.78 -5.24
C THR A 80 5.72 -8.99 -4.89
N ILE A 81 5.85 -7.92 -4.10
CA ILE A 81 4.74 -7.01 -3.80
C ILE A 81 4.15 -6.43 -5.09
N LEU A 82 4.98 -5.90 -5.99
CA LEU A 82 4.52 -5.31 -7.24
C LEU A 82 3.78 -6.32 -8.15
N LYS A 83 4.29 -7.56 -8.24
CA LYS A 83 3.61 -8.64 -8.98
C LYS A 83 2.23 -8.96 -8.40
N VAL A 84 2.14 -9.07 -7.08
CA VAL A 84 0.86 -9.37 -6.40
C VAL A 84 -0.13 -8.22 -6.56
N ILE A 85 0.30 -6.97 -6.41
CA ILE A 85 -0.54 -5.80 -6.64
C ILE A 85 -1.12 -5.81 -8.06
N GLY A 86 -0.30 -6.08 -9.06
CA GLY A 86 -0.74 -6.21 -10.45
C GLY A 86 -1.75 -7.36 -10.65
N ALA A 87 -1.48 -8.52 -10.06
CA ALA A 87 -2.36 -9.69 -10.11
C ALA A 87 -3.73 -9.44 -9.46
N LEU A 88 -3.79 -8.60 -8.43
CA LEU A 88 -5.03 -8.20 -7.76
C LEU A 88 -5.79 -7.09 -8.50
N GLY A 89 -5.24 -6.58 -9.61
CA GLY A 89 -5.82 -5.46 -10.36
C GLY A 89 -5.64 -4.09 -9.70
N LEU A 90 -4.72 -3.99 -8.73
CA LEU A 90 -4.44 -2.75 -8.00
C LEU A 90 -3.28 -1.98 -8.63
N LYS A 91 -3.18 -0.69 -8.30
CA LYS A 91 -2.08 0.19 -8.74
C LYS A 91 -1.57 1.00 -7.57
N LEU A 92 -0.25 1.06 -7.42
CA LEU A 92 0.40 1.98 -6.48
C LEU A 92 0.57 3.35 -7.11
N HIS A 93 0.32 4.38 -6.32
CA HIS A 93 0.51 5.77 -6.70
C HIS A 93 1.42 6.46 -5.69
N ALA A 94 2.35 7.27 -6.19
CA ALA A 94 3.20 8.09 -5.33
C ALA A 94 2.59 9.49 -5.20
N GLN A 95 2.43 9.98 -3.97
CA GLN A 95 2.09 11.37 -3.68
C GLN A 95 3.22 12.09 -2.94
N ALA A 96 3.29 13.41 -3.08
CA ALA A 96 4.23 14.22 -2.33
C ALA A 96 3.74 14.42 -0.88
N THR A 97 4.54 14.01 0.11
CA THR A 97 4.24 14.15 1.55
C THR A 97 4.51 15.56 2.12
N SER A 98 4.37 16.60 1.29
CA SER A 98 4.74 18.00 1.54
C SER A 98 6.23 18.36 1.36
N GLY A 99 6.51 19.19 0.36
CA GLY A 99 7.18 20.48 0.60
C GLY A 99 8.70 20.62 0.67
N ARG A 100 9.56 19.60 0.45
CA ARG A 100 11.03 19.80 0.56
C ARG A 100 11.72 20.58 -0.58
N LEU A 101 10.97 21.08 -1.56
CA LEU A 101 11.53 21.82 -2.72
C LEU A 101 11.10 23.30 -2.80
N ARG A 102 10.53 23.87 -1.72
CA ARG A 102 10.21 25.30 -1.65
C ARG A 102 11.08 26.02 -0.62
N ASP A 103 12.37 26.26 -0.91
CA ASP A 103 13.02 27.52 -0.48
C ASP A 103 14.41 27.86 -1.12
N SER A 104 14.85 27.24 -2.21
CA SER A 104 16.19 27.54 -2.77
C SER A 104 16.21 28.64 -3.83
N ARG A 105 15.05 29.09 -4.36
CA ARG A 105 14.97 30.14 -5.40
C ARG A 105 14.54 31.52 -4.90
N ALA A 106 14.11 31.66 -3.64
CA ALA A 106 13.68 32.95 -3.09
C ALA A 106 14.82 33.80 -2.49
N ARG A 107 15.97 33.20 -2.14
CA ARG A 107 17.10 33.93 -1.51
C ARG A 107 18.08 34.60 -2.48
N SER A 108 18.12 34.24 -3.77
CA SER A 108 19.10 34.82 -4.71
C SER A 108 18.67 36.13 -5.37
N ARG A 109 17.39 36.52 -5.28
CA ARG A 109 16.88 37.79 -5.86
C ARG A 109 16.94 39.00 -4.92
N GLY A 110 17.29 38.81 -3.64
CA GLY A 110 17.35 39.90 -2.65
C GLY A 110 18.72 40.59 -2.50
N ARG A 111 19.77 40.14 -3.19
CA ARG A 111 21.15 40.64 -2.96
C ARG A 111 21.71 41.58 -4.04
N MET A 112 20.89 42.02 -5.01
CA MET A 112 21.39 42.77 -6.19
C MET A 112 20.95 44.25 -6.28
N THR A 113 20.32 44.84 -5.25
CA THR A 113 19.84 46.25 -5.31
C THR A 113 20.42 47.20 -4.25
N LYS A 114 21.56 46.88 -3.59
CA LYS A 114 22.22 47.80 -2.63
C LYS A 114 23.68 48.18 -2.95
N ARG A 115 24.06 48.24 -4.23
CA ARG A 115 25.36 48.82 -4.64
C ARG A 115 25.19 49.75 -5.84
N ARG A 116 24.76 50.99 -5.59
CA ARG A 116 25.07 52.22 -6.34
C ARG A 116 24.31 53.40 -5.72
N ALA A 117 24.94 54.02 -4.74
CA ALA A 117 24.68 55.39 -4.29
C ALA A 117 25.92 55.84 -3.50
N ALA A 118 26.92 56.30 -4.25
CA ALA A 118 28.04 57.13 -3.82
C ALA A 118 28.66 57.71 -5.09
#